data_AF-A0A519S0E9-F1
#
_entry.id   AF-A0A519S0E9-F1
#
_cell.length_a   1.000
_cell.length_b   1.000
_cell.length_c   1.000
_cell.angle_alpha   90.00
_cell.angle_beta   90.00
_cell.angle_gamma   90.00
#
_symmetry.space_group_name_H-M   'P 1'
#
loop_
_entity.id
_entity.type
_entity.pdbx_description
1 polymer ?
#
loop_
_entity_poly.entity_id
_entity_poly.type
_entity_poly.pdbx_seq_one_letter_code
_entity_poly.pdbx_strand_id
1 'polypeptide(L)' 'MPAKPSNTVLLQLYALYKQATEGDSTAPRPGGFDFKAIAKHDAWHQLAGLSKDAARQQYVELVNELAG' A
#
# COMPACT_ATOMS: atom_id res chain seq x y z
N MET A 1 -3.76 -13.65 20.91
CA MET A 1 -3.94 -12.23 20.55
C MET A 1 -3.48 -12.08 19.12
N PRO A 2 -4.28 -11.58 18.17
CA PRO A 2 -3.80 -11.42 16.80
C PRO A 2 -2.59 -10.49 16.85
N ALA A 3 -1.45 -10.99 16.37
CA ALA A 3 -0.24 -10.20 16.31
C ALA A 3 -0.50 -9.00 15.40
N LYS A 4 -0.07 -7.80 15.81
CA LYS A 4 -0.14 -6.64 14.93
C LYS A 4 0.57 -7.00 13.61
N PRO A 5 -0.06 -6.77 12.44
CA PRO A 5 0.59 -7.02 11.17
C PRO A 5 1.91 -6.26 11.11
N SER A 6 2.92 -6.87 10.46
CA SER A 6 4.23 -6.26 10.33
C SER A 6 4.13 -4.91 9.61
N ASN A 7 5.10 -4.02 9.84
CA ASN A 7 5.11 -2.71 9.16
C ASN A 7 5.08 -2.85 7.62
N THR A 8 5.67 -3.93 7.09
CA THR A 8 5.62 -4.28 5.67
C THR A 8 4.20 -4.54 5.19
N VAL A 9 3.42 -5.32 5.94
CA VAL A 9 2.02 -5.60 5.63
C VAL A 9 1.18 -4.31 5.67
N LEU A 10 1.40 -3.47 6.67
CA LEU A 10 0.70 -2.17 6.77
C LEU A 10 1.01 -1.25 5.58
N LEU A 11 2.25 -1.25 5.09
CA LEU A 11 2.64 -0.48 3.90
C LEU A 11 2.03 -1.06 2.62
N GLN A 12 1.97 -2.38 2.48
CA GLN A 12 1.30 -3.04 1.34
C GLN A 12 -0.20 -2.75 1.32
N LEU A 13 -0.89 -2.85 2.46
CA LEU A 13 -2.30 -2.50 2.58
C LEU A 13 -2.54 -1.03 2.20
N TYR A 14 -1.68 -0.12 2.67
CA TYR A 14 -1.74 1.29 2.30
C TYR A 14 -1.55 1.49 0.79
N ALA A 15 -0.51 0.89 0.20
CA ALA A 15 -0.19 1.02 -1.22
C ALA A 15 -1.33 0.50 -2.10
N LEU A 16 -1.84 -0.70 -1.81
CA LEU A 16 -2.95 -1.32 -2.53
C LEU A 16 -4.23 -0.49 -2.42
N TYR A 17 -4.53 0.05 -1.23
CA TYR A 17 -5.67 0.94 -1.02
C TYR A 17 -5.55 2.22 -1.86
N LYS A 18 -4.38 2.86 -1.86
CA LYS A 18 -4.12 4.07 -2.66
C LYS A 18 -4.21 3.80 -4.15
N GLN A 19 -3.62 2.69 -4.63
CA GLN A 19 -3.70 2.29 -6.02
C GLN A 19 -5.14 1.95 -6.45
N ALA A 20 -5.91 1.27 -5.60
CA ALA A 20 -7.30 0.90 -5.89
C ALA A 20 -8.26 2.10 -5.95
N THR A 21 -7.96 3.16 -5.20
CA THR A 21 -8.82 4.36 -5.09
C THR A 21 -8.36 5.47 -6.05
N GLU A 22 -7.09 5.81 -6.01
CA GLU A 22 -6.51 6.94 -6.73
C GLU A 22 -5.85 6.51 -8.05
N GLY A 23 -5.30 5.30 -8.12
CA GLY A 23 -4.49 4.85 -9.27
C GLY A 23 -3.02 5.15 -9.04
N ASP A 24 -2.26 5.34 -10.11
CA ASP A 24 -0.81 5.56 -10.03
C ASP A 24 -0.43 6.77 -9.17
N SER A 25 0.67 6.65 -8.43
CA SER A 25 1.20 7.73 -7.60
C SER A 25 1.77 8.85 -8.48
N THR A 26 0.98 9.91 -8.69
CA THR A 26 1.41 11.13 -9.40
C THR A 26 1.99 12.19 -8.47
N ALA A 27 1.89 11.99 -7.15
CA ALA A 27 2.39 12.93 -6.16
C ALA A 27 3.93 12.89 -6.12
N PRO A 28 4.61 14.04 -5.92
CA PRO A 28 6.05 14.05 -5.72
C PRO A 28 6.43 13.25 -4.48
N ARG A 29 7.58 12.56 -4.54
CA ARG A 29 8.12 11.82 -3.40
C ARG A 29 8.37 12.79 -2.23
N PRO A 30 7.86 12.51 -1.02
CA PRO A 30 8.15 13.32 0.17
C PRO A 30 9.66 13.42 0.43
N GLY A 31 10.12 14.58 0.89
CA GLY A 31 11.53 14.83 1.23
C GLY A 31 11.77 14.95 2.74
N GLY A 32 13.04 15.11 3.14
CA GLY A 32 13.44 15.37 4.52
C GLY A 32 13.56 14.09 5.37
N PHE A 33 13.17 14.19 6.65
CA PHE A 33 13.31 13.12 7.65
C PHE A 33 12.00 12.35 7.91
N ASP A 34 10.95 12.55 7.11
CA ASP A 34 9.71 11.77 7.24
C ASP A 34 9.82 10.42 6.52
N PHE A 35 10.54 9.50 7.17
CA PHE A 35 10.74 8.14 6.67
C PHE A 35 9.42 7.37 6.49
N LYS A 36 8.37 7.72 7.24
CA LYS A 36 7.07 7.05 7.12
C LYS A 36 6.34 7.50 5.86
N ALA A 37 6.34 8.81 5.57
CA ALA A 37 5.77 9.34 4.33
C ALA A 37 6.54 8.84 3.11
N ILE A 38 7.87 8.79 3.19
CA ILE A 38 8.72 8.21 2.13
C ILE A 38 8.37 6.75 1.90
N ALA A 39 8.33 5.91 2.93
CA ALA A 39 8.02 4.48 2.79
C ALA A 39 6.61 4.23 2.21
N LYS A 40 5.63 5.03 2.62
CA LYS A 40 4.26 4.99 2.06
C LYS A 40 4.22 5.36 0.59
N HIS A 41 4.90 6.44 0.21
CA HIS A 41 4.97 6.88 -1.18
C HIS A 41 5.69 5.84 -2.03
N ASP A 42 6.82 5.31 -1.57
CA ASP A 42 7.60 4.29 -2.27
C ASP A 42 6.76 3.01 -2.48
N ALA A 43 6.07 2.54 -1.44
CA ALA A 43 5.22 1.35 -1.54
C ALA A 43 4.08 1.55 -2.55
N TRP A 44 3.44 2.73 -2.56
CA TRP A 44 2.40 3.05 -3.53
C TRP A 44 2.97 3.20 -4.95
N HIS A 45 4.09 3.89 -5.10
CA HIS A 45 4.76 4.09 -6.38
C HIS A 45 5.24 2.77 -7.02
N GLN A 46 5.60 1.76 -6.22
CA GLN A 46 5.93 0.43 -6.72
C GLN A 46 4.77 -0.29 -7.41
N LEU A 47 3.52 0.13 -7.16
CA LEU A 47 2.33 -0.41 -7.81
C LEU A 47 1.92 0.35 -9.07
N ALA A 48 2.72 1.30 -9.54
CA ALA A 48 2.43 2.05 -10.76
C ALA A 48 2.20 1.11 -11.95
N GLY A 49 1.13 1.35 -12.71
CA GLY A 49 0.69 0.49 -13.81
C GLY A 49 -0.26 -0.64 -13.39
N LEU A 50 -0.44 -0.91 -12.09
CA LEU A 50 -1.45 -1.84 -11.61
C LEU A 50 -2.85 -1.22 -11.75
N SER A 51 -3.78 -1.91 -12.38
CA SER A 51 -5.15 -1.39 -12.49
C SER A 51 -5.83 -1.27 -11.13
N LYS A 52 -6.79 -0.35 -11.01
CA LYS A 52 -7.56 -0.16 -9.77
C LYS A 52 -8.28 -1.43 -9.31
N ASP A 53 -8.78 -2.22 -10.25
CA ASP A 53 -9.48 -3.48 -9.96
C ASP A 53 -8.51 -4.56 -9.49
N ALA A 54 -7.33 -4.67 -10.13
CA ALA A 54 -6.30 -5.61 -9.69
C ALA A 54 -5.77 -5.25 -8.30
N ALA A 55 -5.58 -3.96 -8.01
CA ALA A 55 -5.19 -3.48 -6.69
C ALA A 55 -6.25 -3.79 -5.62
N ARG A 56 -7.54 -3.64 -5.94
CA ARG A 56 -8.64 -4.00 -5.02
C ARG A 56 -8.66 -5.50 -4.74
N GLN A 57 -8.46 -6.33 -5.76
CA GLN A 57 -8.41 -7.78 -5.62
C GLN A 57 -7.26 -8.20 -4.68
N GLN A 58 -6.04 -7.71 -4.94
CA GLN A 58 -4.88 -7.98 -4.09
C GLN A 58 -5.06 -7.46 -2.65
N TYR A 59 -5.75 -6.33 -2.47
CA TYR A 59 -6.08 -5.82 -1.13
C TYR A 59 -6.96 -6.80 -0.34
N VAL A 60 -8.01 -7.32 -0.98
CA VAL A 60 -8.94 -8.28 -0.36
C VAL A 60 -8.21 -9.59 -0.03
N GLU A 61 -7.37 -10.09 -0.94
CA GLU A 61 -6.54 -11.28 -0.70
C GLU A 61 -5.65 -11.11 0.52
N LEU A 62 -4.91 -10.00 0.60
CA LEU A 62 -4.03 -9.71 1.73
C LEU A 62 -4.82 -9.56 3.06
N VAL A 63 -6.00 -8.94 3.04
CA VAL A 63 -6.85 -8.86 4.25
C VAL A 63 -7.32 -10.24 4.69
N ASN A 64 -7.71 -11.10 3.75
CA ASN A 64 -8.15 -12.47 4.06
C ASN A 64 -7.01 -13.30 4.66
N GLU A 65 -5.78 -13.18 4.15
CA GLU A 65 -4.59 -13.84 4.69
C GLU A 65 -4.29 -13.43 6.15
N LEU A 66 -4.61 -12.18 6.52
CA LEU A 66 -4.41 -11.69 7.88
C LEU A 66 -5.54 -12.03 8.84
N ALA A 67 -6.72 -12.34 8.31
CA ALA A 67 -7.90 -12.70 9.08
C ALA A 67 -7.99 -14.21 9.37
N GLY A 68 -7.30 -15.04 8.59
CA GLY A 68 -7.14 -16.49 8.80
C GLY A 68 -6.05 -16.84 9.81
#